data_AF-A0A1C6SW32-F1
#
_entry.id   AF-A0A1C6SW32-F1
#
_cell.length_a   1.000
_cell.length_b   1.000
_cell.length_c   1.000
_cell.angle_alpha   90.00
_cell.angle_beta   90.00
_cell.angle_gamma   90.00
#
_symmetry.space_group_name_H-M   'P 1'
#
loop_
_entity.id
_entity.type
_entity.pdbx_description
1 polymer ?
#
loop_
_entity_poly.entity_id
_entity_poly.type
_entity_poly.pdbx_seq_one_letter_code
_entity_poly.pdbx_strand_id
1 'polypeptide(L)'
;MGLDVVLYRVVRSAGPARRASYVPVEVVDDSDDVLLRLLTRVRGGGRTPLLDRFDPTGELVVSAEQAPRLLAELRCLAEVAASPAETARIRNLAALIRRCMRGHDVEIRLEGD
;
A
#
# COMPACT_ATOMS: atom_id res chain seq x y z
N MET A 1 3.90 14.25 8.43
CA MET A 1 4.22 12.82 8.42
C MET A 1 3.35 12.25 7.34
N GLY A 2 3.88 12.23 6.12
CA GLY A 2 3.15 11.76 4.95
C GLY A 2 3.09 10.23 4.90
N LEU A 3 2.25 9.71 4.03
CA LEU A 3 2.18 8.29 3.70
C LEU A 3 2.44 8.12 2.21
N ASP A 4 3.52 7.45 1.84
CA ASP A 4 3.75 7.09 0.45
C ASP A 4 3.44 5.61 0.23
N VAL A 5 2.69 5.30 -0.82
CA VAL A 5 2.49 3.91 -1.23
C VAL A 5 3.27 3.63 -2.50
N VAL A 6 4.34 2.86 -2.36
CA VAL A 6 5.30 2.58 -3.42
C VAL A 6 5.16 1.15 -3.89
N LEU A 7 5.04 0.96 -5.20
CA LEU A 7 5.20 -0.34 -5.86
C LEU A 7 6.66 -0.54 -6.21
N TYR A 8 7.32 -1.49 -5.56
CA TYR A 8 8.68 -1.89 -5.88
C TYR A 8 8.70 -3.11 -6.79
N ARG A 9 9.65 -3.12 -7.72
CA ARG A 9 10.11 -4.34 -8.39
C ARG A 9 11.30 -4.90 -7.62
N VAL A 10 11.18 -6.16 -7.23
CA VAL A 10 12.23 -6.91 -6.53
C VAL A 10 13.12 -7.59 -7.55
N VAL A 11 14.35 -7.11 -7.70
CA VAL A 11 15.35 -7.73 -8.56
C VAL A 11 16.24 -8.62 -7.71
N ARG A 12 16.08 -9.93 -7.83
CA ARG A 12 16.88 -10.92 -7.10
C ARG A 12 18.07 -11.35 -7.96
N SER A 13 19.29 -11.11 -7.48
CA SER A 13 20.49 -11.60 -8.16
C SER A 13 20.69 -13.10 -7.88
N ALA A 14 20.88 -13.89 -8.94
CA ALA A 14 21.22 -15.30 -8.85
C ALA A 14 22.73 -15.44 -8.55
N GLY A 15 23.12 -15.29 -7.29
CA GLY A 15 24.50 -15.46 -6.83
C GLY A 15 24.57 -15.93 -5.36
N PRO A 16 25.73 -16.43 -4.91
CA PRO A 16 25.89 -17.01 -3.56
C PRO A 16 25.61 -16.01 -2.42
N ALA A 17 25.73 -14.71 -2.70
CA ALA A 17 25.15 -13.66 -1.87
C ALA A 17 23.81 -13.24 -2.48
N ARG A 18 22.70 -13.76 -1.93
CA ARG A 18 21.32 -13.48 -2.37
C ARG A 18 20.94 -12.04 -2.04
N ARG A 19 21.43 -11.07 -2.83
CA ARG A 19 21.11 -9.65 -2.69
C ARG A 19 19.83 -9.35 -3.49
N ALA A 20 18.85 -8.77 -2.81
CA ALA A 20 17.67 -8.21 -3.46
C ALA A 20 17.87 -6.71 -3.62
N SER A 21 17.63 -6.20 -4.83
CA SER A 21 17.54 -4.77 -5.10
C SER A 21 16.08 -4.39 -5.32
N TYR A 22 15.66 -3.26 -4.78
CA TYR A 22 14.30 -2.75 -4.90
C TYR A 22 14.30 -1.53 -5.82
N VAL A 23 13.54 -1.59 -6.90
CA VAL A 23 13.42 -0.50 -7.87
C VAL A 23 11.99 0.05 -7.79
N PRO A 24 11.79 1.33 -7.42
CA PRO A 24 10.46 1.91 -7.39
C PRO A 24 9.90 1.99 -8.82
N VAL A 25 8.70 1.47 -9.02
CA VAL A 25 8.01 1.42 -10.32
C VAL A 25 6.91 2.46 -10.40
N GLU A 26 6.20 2.66 -9.30
CA GLU A 26 5.06 3.57 -9.22
C GLU A 26 4.89 4.02 -7.77
N VAL A 27 4.57 5.30 -7.57
CA VAL A 27 4.35 5.90 -6.25
C VAL A 27 2.99 6.55 -6.25
N VAL A 28 2.18 6.22 -5.25
CA VAL A 28 0.99 6.98 -4.88
C VAL A 28 1.38 7.81 -3.67
N ASP A 29 1.69 9.07 -3.95
CA ASP A 29 1.97 10.08 -2.94
C ASP A 29 0.68 10.46 -2.18
N ASP A 30 0.81 10.67 -0.87
CA ASP A 30 -0.23 11.21 0.00
C ASP A 30 0.21 12.52 0.67
N SER A 31 0.79 13.45 -0.11
CA SER A 31 1.22 14.78 0.38
C SER A 31 0.13 15.57 1.12
N ASP A 32 -1.15 15.25 0.91
CA ASP A 32 -2.31 15.90 1.55
C ASP A 32 -2.81 15.16 2.82
N ASP A 33 -2.11 14.11 3.27
CA ASP A 33 -2.48 13.22 4.38
C ASP A 33 -3.89 12.60 4.24
N VAL A 34 -4.41 12.50 3.02
CA VAL A 34 -5.78 12.05 2.77
C VAL A 34 -5.92 10.56 3.08
N LEU A 35 -5.02 9.73 2.54
CA LEU A 35 -4.98 8.31 2.78
C LEU A 35 -4.62 8.01 4.24
N LEU A 36 -3.64 8.72 4.81
CA LEU A 36 -3.24 8.56 6.21
C LEU A 36 -4.41 8.81 7.18
N ARG A 37 -5.16 9.91 6.96
CA ARG A 37 -6.35 10.22 7.78
C ARG A 37 -7.45 9.18 7.61
N LEU A 38 -7.62 8.65 6.40
CA LEU A 38 -8.59 7.59 6.11
C LEU A 38 -8.22 6.29 6.84
N LEU A 39 -6.94 5.89 6.81
CA LEU A 39 -6.42 4.73 7.54
C LEU A 39 -6.60 4.90 9.06
N THR A 40 -6.30 6.08 9.58
CA THR A 40 -6.46 6.39 11.01
C THR A 40 -7.92 6.28 11.45
N ARG A 41 -8.87 6.66 10.59
CA ARG A 41 -10.30 6.60 10.88
C ARG A 41 -10.84 5.17 10.98
N VAL A 42 -10.32 4.24 10.18
CA VAL A 42 -10.76 2.83 10.18
C VAL A 42 -9.96 1.95 11.15
N ARG A 43 -8.81 2.45 11.63
CA ARG A 43 -7.88 1.70 12.47
C ARG A 43 -8.57 1.11 13.69
N GLY A 44 -8.33 -0.18 13.94
CA GLY A 44 -8.87 -0.87 15.12
C GLY A 44 -10.37 -1.18 15.04
N GLY A 45 -11.02 -0.90 13.90
CA GLY A 45 -12.40 -1.31 13.63
C GLY A 45 -12.53 -2.81 13.28
N GLY A 46 -11.44 -3.56 13.23
CA GLY A 46 -11.41 -5.01 12.96
C GLY A 46 -11.67 -5.42 11.51
N ARG A 47 -12.03 -4.47 10.64
CA ARG A 47 -12.35 -4.69 9.21
C ARG A 47 -11.13 -4.57 8.30
N THR A 48 -10.04 -4.00 8.80
CA THR A 48 -8.82 -3.71 8.04
C THR A 48 -7.56 -4.27 8.71
N PRO A 49 -7.50 -5.58 9.05
CA PRO A 49 -6.44 -6.18 9.86
C PRO A 49 -5.03 -6.17 9.25
N LEU A 50 -4.89 -5.95 7.94
CA LEU A 50 -3.59 -5.76 7.30
C LEU A 50 -3.16 -4.30 7.37
N LEU A 51 -4.07 -3.37 7.06
CA LEU A 51 -3.84 -1.94 7.18
C LEU A 51 -3.66 -1.46 8.63
N ASP A 52 -4.27 -2.15 9.60
CA ASP A 52 -4.11 -1.88 11.04
C ASP A 52 -2.67 -2.09 11.52
N ARG A 53 -1.86 -2.83 10.75
CA ARG A 53 -0.43 -3.04 11.03
C ARG A 53 0.45 -1.91 10.52
N PHE A 54 -0.09 -0.99 9.72
CA PHE A 54 0.66 0.15 9.23
C PHE A 54 1.11 1.01 10.41
N ASP A 55 2.42 1.25 10.50
CA ASP A 55 3.01 2.17 11.45
C ASP A 55 3.39 3.45 10.71
N PRO A 56 2.85 4.63 11.07
CA PRO A 56 3.22 5.90 10.46
C PRO A 56 4.71 6.26 10.59
N THR A 57 5.46 5.57 11.44
CA THR A 57 6.91 5.76 11.61
C THR A 57 7.76 4.67 10.97
N GLY A 58 7.12 3.74 10.26
CA GLY A 58 7.78 2.57 9.67
C GLY A 58 7.28 2.26 8.25
N GLU A 59 7.59 1.05 7.80
CA GLU A 59 7.11 0.51 6.53
C GLU A 59 6.21 -0.70 6.75
N LEU A 60 5.10 -0.76 6.00
CA LEU A 60 4.30 -1.97 5.86
C LEU A 60 4.52 -2.56 4.47
N VAL A 61 5.19 -3.71 4.42
CA VAL A 61 5.41 -4.46 3.18
C VAL A 61 4.24 -5.39 2.92
N VAL A 62 3.70 -5.32 1.70
CA VAL A 62 2.58 -6.13 1.22
C VAL A 62 3.03 -6.86 -0.05
N SER A 63 3.18 -8.17 0.07
CA SER A 63 3.55 -9.03 -1.06
C SER A 63 2.38 -9.19 -2.05
N ALA A 64 2.67 -9.66 -3.26
CA ALA A 64 1.65 -10.01 -4.25
C ALA A 64 0.62 -11.02 -3.72
N GLU A 65 0.99 -11.91 -2.79
CA GLU A 65 0.07 -12.86 -2.15
C GLU A 65 -0.93 -12.18 -1.19
N GLN A 66 -0.50 -11.08 -0.56
CA GLN A 66 -1.32 -10.29 0.36
C GLN A 66 -2.12 -9.19 -0.37
N ALA A 67 -1.74 -8.84 -1.60
CA ALA A 67 -2.39 -7.82 -2.41
C ALA A 67 -3.91 -8.02 -2.59
N PRO A 68 -4.45 -9.24 -2.83
CA PRO A 68 -5.90 -9.45 -2.89
C PRO A 68 -6.61 -9.11 -1.57
N ARG A 69 -5.98 -9.40 -0.43
CA ARG A 69 -6.51 -9.06 0.90
C ARG A 69 -6.51 -7.55 1.11
N LEU A 70 -5.41 -6.87 0.76
CA LEU A 70 -5.34 -5.41 0.81
C LEU A 70 -6.43 -4.76 -0.06
N LEU A 71 -6.69 -5.30 -1.26
CA LEU A 71 -7.76 -4.82 -2.14
C LEU A 71 -9.16 -5.02 -1.53
N ALA A 72 -9.37 -6.09 -0.76
CA ALA A 72 -10.62 -6.32 -0.04
C ALA A 72 -10.79 -5.31 1.12
N GLU A 73 -9.73 -5.05 1.88
CA GLU A 73 -9.73 -4.07 2.97
C GLU A 73 -9.96 -2.63 2.45
N LEU A 74 -9.47 -2.30 1.25
CA LEU A 74 -9.79 -1.04 0.56
C LEU A 74 -11.28 -0.78 0.33
N ARG A 75 -12.11 -1.83 0.25
CA ARG A 75 -13.56 -1.64 0.13
C ARG A 75 -14.13 -1.02 1.40
N CYS A 76 -13.59 -1.37 2.56
CA CYS A 76 -14.00 -0.77 3.83
C CYS A 76 -13.61 0.72 3.90
N LEU A 77 -12.46 1.07 3.34
CA LEU A 77 -12.03 2.47 3.18
C LEU A 77 -12.96 3.25 2.24
N ALA A 78 -13.42 2.62 1.15
CA ALA A 78 -14.35 3.24 0.21
C ALA A 78 -15.72 3.52 0.81
N GLU A 79 -16.19 2.68 1.75
CA GLU A 79 -17.46 2.89 2.48
C GLU A 79 -17.43 4.13 3.38
N VAL A 80 -16.27 4.49 3.92
CA VAL A 80 -16.10 5.63 4.85
C VAL A 80 -15.53 6.89 4.18
N ALA A 81 -15.26 6.82 2.87
CA ALA A 81 -14.80 7.95 2.09
C ALA A 81 -15.92 8.99 1.98
N ALA A 82 -15.66 10.19 2.47
CA ALA A 82 -16.60 11.31 2.52
C ALA A 82 -16.31 12.35 1.43
N SER A 83 -15.14 12.29 0.78
CA SER A 83 -14.73 13.26 -0.24
C SER A 83 -14.34 12.64 -1.58
N PRO A 84 -14.46 13.41 -2.69
CA PRO A 84 -13.95 12.99 -3.99
C PRO A 84 -12.44 12.74 -4.00
N ALA A 85 -11.68 13.49 -3.19
CA ALA A 85 -10.24 13.32 -3.03
C ALA A 85 -9.91 11.96 -2.39
N GLU A 86 -10.55 11.61 -1.26
CA GLU A 86 -10.41 10.28 -0.64
C GLU A 86 -10.75 9.16 -1.64
N THR A 87 -11.87 9.31 -2.37
CA THR A 87 -12.27 8.32 -3.39
C THR A 87 -11.26 8.20 -4.53
N ALA A 88 -10.64 9.31 -4.97
CA ALA A 88 -9.59 9.30 -5.97
C ALA A 88 -8.33 8.57 -5.47
N ARG A 89 -7.89 8.84 -4.24
CA ARG A 89 -6.74 8.17 -3.61
C ARG A 89 -6.96 6.66 -3.47
N ILE A 90 -8.16 6.25 -3.03
CA ILE A 90 -8.52 4.81 -2.94
C ILE A 90 -8.50 4.15 -4.32
N ARG A 91 -8.98 4.83 -5.37
CA ARG A 91 -8.95 4.29 -6.74
C ARG A 91 -7.52 4.15 -7.27
N ASN A 92 -6.65 5.13 -7.02
CA ASN A 92 -5.25 5.07 -7.40
C ASN A 92 -4.54 3.92 -6.69
N LEU A 93 -4.74 3.79 -5.37
CA LEU A 93 -4.19 2.68 -4.60
C LEU A 93 -4.73 1.32 -5.08
N ALA A 94 -6.03 1.22 -5.39
CA ALA A 94 -6.61 0.00 -5.95
C ALA A 94 -6.01 -0.35 -7.33
N ALA A 95 -5.67 0.63 -8.16
CA ALA A 95 -5.00 0.41 -9.44
C ALA A 95 -3.57 -0.14 -9.22
N LEU A 96 -2.82 0.46 -8.29
CA LEU A 96 -1.48 0.02 -7.91
C LEU A 96 -1.47 -1.41 -7.34
N ILE A 97 -2.46 -1.77 -6.50
CA ILE A 97 -2.64 -3.13 -5.98
C ILE A 97 -2.95 -4.14 -7.08
N ARG A 98 -3.84 -3.80 -8.01
CA ARG A 98 -4.13 -4.69 -9.16
C ARG A 98 -2.89 -4.89 -10.03
N ARG A 99 -2.02 -3.88 -10.14
CA ARG A 99 -0.74 -4.00 -10.84
C ARG A 99 0.21 -4.93 -10.09
N CYS A 100 0.28 -4.82 -8.76
CA CYS A 100 1.03 -5.75 -7.91
C CYS A 100 0.59 -7.21 -8.12
N MET A 101 -0.73 -7.46 -8.13
CA MET A 101 -1.28 -8.81 -8.36
C MET A 101 -0.93 -9.43 -9.71
N ARG A 102 -0.59 -8.62 -10.72
CA ARG A 102 -0.21 -9.11 -12.06
C ARG A 102 1.29 -9.34 -12.22
N GLY A 103 2.10 -8.82 -11.31
CA GLY A 103 3.55 -8.97 -11.34
C GLY A 103 4.02 -10.09 -10.41
N HIS A 104 5.00 -10.87 -10.84
CA HIS A 104 5.58 -11.93 -10.01
C HIS A 104 6.75 -11.47 -9.13
N ASP A 105 7.37 -10.34 -9.47
CA ASP A 105 8.54 -9.77 -8.79
C ASP A 105 8.24 -8.38 -8.25
N VAL A 106 7.04 -8.16 -7.70
CA VAL A 106 6.62 -6.85 -7.20
C VAL A 106 6.04 -6.96 -5.80
N GLU A 107 6.24 -5.90 -5.02
CA GLU A 107 5.68 -5.73 -3.68
C GLU A 107 5.28 -4.28 -3.48
N ILE A 108 4.28 -4.07 -2.63
CA ILE A 108 3.83 -2.74 -2.24
C ILE A 108 4.41 -2.43 -0.88
N ARG A 109 4.92 -1.21 -0.71
CA ARG A 109 5.34 -0.68 0.59
C ARG A 109 4.51 0.54 0.91
N LEU A 110 3.94 0.57 2.10
CA LEU A 110 3.36 1.78 2.67
C LEU A 110 4.44 2.34 3.58
N GLU A 111 4.98 3.48 3.22
CA GLU A 111 6.11 4.15 3.89
C GLU A 111 5.56 5.38 4.60
N GLY A 112 5.73 5.43 5.91
CA GLY A 112 5.48 6.63 6.70
C GLY A 112 6.75 7.49 6.81
N ASP A 113 6.57 8.81 6.83
CA ASP A 113 7.62 9.81 7.07
C ASP A 113 7.71 10.25 8.54
#